data_AF-A0A8D8VQV3-F1
#
_entry.id   AF-A0A8D8VQV3-F1
#
_cell.length_a   1.000
_cell.length_b   1.000
_cell.length_c   1.000
_cell.angle_alpha   90.00
_cell.angle_beta   90.00
_cell.angle_gamma   90.00
#
_symmetry.space_group_name_H-M   'P 1'
#
loop_
_entity.id
_entity.type
_entity.pdbx_description
1 polymer ?
#
loop_
_entity_poly.entity_id
_entity_poly.type
_entity_poly.pdbx_seq_one_letter_code
_entity_poly.pdbx_strand_id
1 'polypeptide(L)'
;MRFALRSRRGPHVPIGHDAKKAYRREIERRIECIPRILYEPQLLPESDPKYILPPGSCLPPYYYRMRTIDDVKLLEMEITRHEPLLLRHPSQSVRSFLINTLASPGHGVGQRLVHQFCDLYEHARYDPNDFGDEEYQMFSRLLLKLTDAAKLMKPYVTSRKSSPSRTPMRKPSEDSITRDRVRNHLDVKREDEVYNVIAGGHPPDNTETTPV
;
A
#
# COMPACT_ATOMS: atom_id res chain seq x y z
N MET A 1 -22.49 -43.41 -29.07
CA MET A 1 -22.70 -42.63 -27.83
C MET A 1 -21.52 -41.69 -27.63
N ARG A 2 -21.75 -40.39 -27.45
CA ARG A 2 -20.70 -39.41 -27.10
C ARG A 2 -20.74 -39.16 -25.59
N PHE A 3 -19.84 -39.77 -24.84
CA PHE A 3 -19.64 -39.43 -23.43
C PHE A 3 -18.89 -38.10 -23.34
N ALA A 4 -19.60 -37.02 -23.03
CA ALA A 4 -18.96 -35.79 -22.59
C ALA A 4 -18.67 -35.94 -21.08
N LEU A 5 -17.39 -36.04 -20.71
CA LEU A 5 -16.96 -35.94 -19.32
C LEU A 5 -17.31 -34.54 -18.81
N ARG A 6 -18.47 -34.43 -18.16
CA ARG A 6 -18.89 -33.21 -17.50
C ARG A 6 -17.89 -32.95 -16.37
N SER A 7 -17.01 -31.97 -16.56
CA SER A 7 -16.09 -31.51 -15.50
C SER A 7 -16.92 -31.22 -14.25
N ARG A 8 -16.72 -32.03 -13.19
CA ARG A 8 -17.31 -31.79 -11.87
C ARG A 8 -16.57 -30.70 -11.10
N ARG A 9 -15.62 -30.00 -11.74
CA ARG A 9 -14.84 -28.96 -11.08
C ARG A 9 -15.67 -27.68 -11.01
N GLY A 10 -16.15 -27.35 -9.81
CA GLY A 10 -16.67 -26.02 -9.53
C GLY A 10 -15.55 -24.96 -9.60
N PRO A 11 -15.90 -23.68 -9.65
CA PRO A 11 -14.95 -22.56 -9.80
C PRO A 11 -13.94 -22.41 -8.64
N HIS A 12 -14.09 -23.16 -7.54
CA HIS A 12 -13.25 -23.08 -6.34
C HIS A 12 -12.52 -24.38 -6.00
N VAL A 13 -12.30 -25.28 -6.96
CA VAL A 13 -11.50 -26.48 -6.70
C VAL A 13 -10.04 -26.08 -6.43
N PRO A 14 -9.41 -26.53 -5.32
CA PRO A 14 -8.04 -26.16 -5.00
C PRO A 14 -7.08 -26.66 -6.08
N ILE A 15 -6.06 -25.85 -6.38
CA ILE A 15 -5.06 -26.17 -7.39
C ILE A 15 -4.35 -27.46 -6.98
N GLY A 16 -4.30 -28.44 -7.89
CA GLY A 16 -3.71 -29.75 -7.62
C GLY A 16 -4.63 -30.75 -6.90
N HIS A 17 -5.95 -30.53 -6.85
CA HIS A 17 -6.92 -31.44 -6.22
C HIS A 17 -6.81 -32.90 -6.68
N ASP A 18 -6.65 -33.13 -7.98
CA ASP A 18 -6.54 -34.48 -8.56
C ASP A 18 -5.11 -35.04 -8.53
N ALA A 19 -4.14 -34.28 -8.01
CA ALA A 19 -2.75 -34.72 -7.88
C ALA A 19 -2.56 -35.58 -6.63
N LYS A 20 -1.61 -36.53 -6.67
CA LYS A 20 -1.21 -37.30 -5.49
C LYS A 20 -0.83 -36.35 -4.34
N LYS A 21 -1.11 -36.73 -3.08
CA LYS A 21 -0.88 -35.90 -1.87
C LYS A 21 0.52 -35.27 -1.79
N ALA A 22 1.55 -35.96 -2.29
CA ALA A 22 2.91 -35.41 -2.34
C ALA A 22 3.01 -34.21 -3.31
N TYR A 23 2.48 -34.33 -4.52
CA TYR A 23 2.48 -33.26 -5.51
C TYR A 23 1.56 -32.11 -5.15
N ARG A 24 0.38 -32.39 -4.59
CA ARG A 24 -0.52 -31.33 -4.09
C ARG A 24 0.18 -30.46 -3.04
N ARG A 25 0.86 -31.08 -2.06
CA ARG A 25 1.65 -30.36 -1.06
C ARG A 25 2.76 -29.52 -1.66
N GLU A 26 3.47 -30.06 -2.66
CA GLU A 26 4.53 -29.30 -3.34
C GLU A 26 3.96 -28.12 -4.15
N ILE A 27 2.82 -28.30 -4.82
CA ILE A 27 2.12 -27.22 -5.53
C ILE A 27 1.72 -26.10 -4.56
N GLU A 28 1.04 -26.45 -3.47
CA GLU A 28 0.63 -25.51 -2.42
C GLU A 28 1.85 -24.76 -1.86
N ARG A 29 2.93 -25.48 -1.52
CA ARG A 29 4.19 -24.90 -1.03
C ARG A 29 4.80 -23.90 -2.03
N ARG A 30 4.76 -24.17 -3.33
CA ARG A 30 5.29 -23.26 -4.36
C ARG A 30 4.43 -22.01 -4.51
N ILE A 31 3.10 -22.15 -4.47
CA ILE A 31 2.17 -21.03 -4.54
C ILE A 31 2.33 -20.13 -3.31
N GLU A 32 2.48 -20.70 -2.12
CA GLU A 32 2.72 -19.96 -0.87
C GLU A 32 4.03 -19.15 -0.89
N CYS A 33 5.00 -19.53 -1.73
CA CYS A 33 6.22 -18.74 -1.93
C CYS A 33 6.01 -17.51 -2.83
N ILE A 34 5.00 -17.49 -3.71
CA ILE A 34 4.81 -16.41 -4.69
C ILE A 34 4.73 -15.02 -4.04
N PRO A 35 3.95 -14.79 -2.96
CA PRO A 35 3.89 -13.48 -2.31
C PRO A 35 5.23 -13.00 -1.72
N ARG A 36 6.20 -13.91 -1.54
CA ARG A 36 7.55 -13.59 -1.02
C ARG A 36 8.53 -13.20 -2.11
N ILE A 37 8.16 -13.37 -3.38
CA ILE A 37 8.99 -12.96 -4.51
C ILE A 37 8.87 -11.44 -4.65
N LEU A 38 9.93 -10.71 -4.28
CA LEU A 38 10.00 -9.25 -4.35
C LEU A 38 10.82 -8.74 -5.55
N TYR A 39 11.11 -9.62 -6.51
CA TYR A 39 11.93 -9.30 -7.66
C TYR A 39 11.07 -9.21 -8.93
N GLU A 40 11.17 -8.09 -9.64
CA GLU A 40 10.57 -7.89 -10.96
C GLU A 40 11.66 -8.08 -12.02
N PRO A 41 11.62 -9.16 -12.82
CA PRO A 41 12.63 -9.41 -13.85
C PRO A 41 12.47 -8.46 -15.04
N GLN A 42 13.59 -8.12 -15.67
CA GLN A 42 13.60 -7.47 -16.98
C GLN A 42 13.29 -8.52 -18.05
N LEU A 43 12.32 -8.24 -18.93
CA LEU A 43 11.81 -9.21 -19.90
C LEU A 43 12.56 -9.15 -21.23
N LEU A 44 12.96 -7.97 -21.66
CA LEU A 44 13.72 -7.73 -22.88
C LEU A 44 15.16 -7.31 -22.55
N PRO A 45 16.16 -8.13 -22.91
CA PRO A 45 17.56 -7.71 -22.84
C PRO A 45 17.82 -6.61 -23.86
N GLU A 46 18.48 -5.52 -23.46
CA GLU A 46 18.80 -4.38 -24.33
C GLU A 46 19.67 -4.75 -25.54
N SER A 47 20.46 -5.83 -25.43
CA SER A 47 21.45 -6.23 -26.43
C SER A 47 21.03 -7.47 -27.24
N ASP A 48 19.77 -7.91 -27.16
CA ASP A 48 19.32 -9.10 -27.90
C ASP A 48 19.17 -8.79 -29.40
N PRO A 49 20.04 -9.32 -30.29
CA PRO A 49 20.03 -9.00 -31.71
C PRO A 49 18.77 -9.50 -32.42
N LYS A 50 17.99 -10.40 -31.80
CA LYS A 50 16.77 -10.95 -32.43
C LYS A 50 15.66 -9.92 -32.63
N TYR A 51 15.75 -8.76 -31.98
CA TYR A 51 14.82 -7.63 -32.16
C TYR A 51 15.36 -6.57 -33.13
N ILE A 52 16.58 -6.76 -33.65
CA ILE A 52 17.12 -6.00 -34.77
C ILE A 52 16.65 -6.67 -36.05
N LEU A 53 15.48 -6.24 -36.50
CA LEU A 53 14.73 -6.89 -37.56
C LEU A 53 15.14 -6.38 -38.97
N PRO A 54 15.35 -7.28 -39.94
CA PRO A 54 15.50 -6.90 -41.34
C PRO A 54 14.26 -6.15 -41.87
N PRO A 55 14.42 -5.27 -42.88
CA PRO A 55 13.29 -4.60 -43.50
C PRO A 55 12.20 -5.58 -43.96
N GLY A 56 10.95 -5.30 -43.61
CA GLY A 56 9.80 -6.16 -43.95
C GLY A 56 9.54 -7.33 -43.01
N SER A 57 10.35 -7.52 -41.96
CA SER A 57 10.03 -8.47 -40.89
C SER A 57 9.23 -7.82 -39.76
N CYS A 58 8.44 -8.63 -39.05
CA CYS A 58 7.56 -8.20 -37.96
C CYS A 58 8.08 -8.69 -36.61
N LEU A 59 7.87 -7.89 -35.57
CA LEU A 59 8.20 -8.27 -34.20
C LEU A 59 7.29 -9.41 -33.72
N PRO A 60 7.79 -10.29 -32.83
CA PRO A 60 6.95 -11.30 -32.21
C PRO A 60 5.72 -10.68 -31.52
N PRO A 61 4.56 -11.35 -31.49
CA PRO A 61 3.33 -10.79 -30.93
C PRO A 61 3.44 -10.35 -29.45
N TYR A 62 4.33 -10.99 -28.68
CA TYR A 62 4.53 -10.67 -27.26
C TYR A 62 5.51 -9.51 -27.01
N TYR A 63 6.20 -9.01 -28.03
CA TYR A 63 7.28 -8.03 -27.87
C TYR A 63 6.78 -6.75 -27.19
N TYR A 64 5.69 -6.17 -27.69
CA TYR A 64 5.15 -4.92 -27.17
C TYR A 64 4.64 -5.05 -25.73
N ARG A 65 4.12 -6.22 -25.35
CA ARG A 65 3.75 -6.52 -23.97
C ARG A 65 4.96 -6.49 -23.05
N MET A 66 6.02 -7.21 -23.42
CA MET A 66 7.25 -7.27 -22.63
C MET A 66 7.88 -5.88 -22.51
N ARG A 67 7.94 -5.13 -23.62
CA ARG A 67 8.47 -3.77 -23.65
C ARG A 67 7.69 -2.80 -22.78
N THR A 68 6.36 -2.87 -22.81
CA THR A 68 5.48 -2.06 -21.93
C THR A 68 5.80 -2.31 -20.45
N ILE A 69 6.02 -3.56 -20.07
CA ILE A 69 6.31 -3.94 -18.68
C ILE A 69 7.67 -3.39 -18.24
N ASP A 70 8.68 -3.50 -19.10
CA ASP A 70 10.02 -2.99 -18.83
C ASP A 70 10.04 -1.44 -18.80
N ASP A 71 9.38 -0.78 -19.75
CA ASP A 71 9.39 0.68 -19.88
C ASP A 71 8.75 1.41 -18.68
N VAL A 72 7.84 0.78 -17.93
CA VAL A 72 7.31 1.34 -16.67
C VAL A 72 8.44 1.63 -15.66
N LYS A 73 9.53 0.85 -15.69
CA LYS A 73 10.68 1.07 -14.82
C LYS A 73 11.38 2.39 -15.10
N LEU A 74 11.30 2.91 -16.33
CA LEU A 74 11.84 4.23 -16.67
C LEU A 74 11.11 5.34 -15.92
N LEU A 75 9.78 5.25 -15.82
CA LEU A 75 8.98 6.21 -15.05
C LEU A 75 9.23 6.10 -13.55
N GLU A 76 9.30 4.88 -13.01
CA GLU A 76 9.62 4.67 -11.59
C GLU A 76 10.98 5.24 -11.24
N MET A 77 12.00 4.99 -12.07
CA MET A 77 13.34 5.54 -11.90
C MET A 77 13.35 7.06 -11.98
N GLU A 78 12.56 7.67 -12.87
CA GLU A 78 12.44 9.13 -12.96
C GLU A 78 11.84 9.71 -11.68
N ILE A 79 10.76 9.11 -11.17
CA ILE A 79 10.13 9.55 -9.90
C ILE A 79 11.14 9.46 -8.75
N THR A 80 11.83 8.33 -8.62
CA THR A 80 12.84 8.13 -7.56
C THR A 80 14.04 9.06 -7.71
N ARG A 81 14.41 9.44 -8.94
CA ARG A 81 15.49 10.42 -9.18
C ARG A 81 15.16 11.79 -8.60
N HIS A 82 13.91 12.24 -8.73
CA HIS A 82 13.45 13.53 -8.20
C HIS A 82 13.12 13.47 -6.71
N GLU A 83 12.55 12.35 -6.25
CA GLU A 83 12.17 12.12 -4.85
C GLU A 83 12.62 10.72 -4.39
N PRO A 84 13.83 10.60 -3.80
CA PRO A 84 14.40 9.30 -3.42
C PRO A 84 13.59 8.48 -2.41
N LEU A 85 12.68 9.15 -1.67
CA LEU A 85 11.78 8.50 -0.72
C LEU A 85 10.58 7.83 -1.42
N LEU A 86 10.31 8.18 -2.67
CA LEU A 86 9.23 7.62 -3.48
C LEU A 86 9.77 6.43 -4.28
N LEU A 87 9.87 5.29 -3.58
CA LEU A 87 10.18 4.00 -4.18
C LEU A 87 8.96 3.09 -4.12
N ARG A 88 8.54 2.55 -5.26
CA ARG A 88 7.43 1.58 -5.29
C ARG A 88 7.87 0.26 -4.68
N HIS A 89 7.09 -0.26 -3.74
CA HIS A 89 7.30 -1.62 -3.23
C HIS A 89 6.86 -2.66 -4.28
N PRO A 90 7.56 -3.79 -4.49
CA PRO A 90 7.20 -4.79 -5.51
C PRO A 90 5.77 -5.34 -5.38
N SER A 91 5.24 -5.45 -4.16
CA SER A 91 3.84 -5.86 -3.93
C SER A 91 2.80 -4.75 -4.12
N GLN A 92 3.23 -3.51 -4.30
CA GLN A 92 2.36 -2.36 -4.52
C GLN A 92 1.99 -2.27 -6.00
N SER A 93 0.71 -2.01 -6.27
CA SER A 93 0.24 -1.79 -7.65
C SER A 93 0.83 -0.50 -8.24
N VAL A 94 1.14 -0.54 -9.53
CA VAL A 94 1.60 0.65 -10.29
C VAL A 94 0.56 1.77 -10.19
N ARG A 95 -0.73 1.45 -10.33
CA ARG A 95 -1.81 2.46 -10.25
C ARG A 95 -1.85 3.16 -8.89
N SER A 96 -1.86 2.41 -7.79
CA SER A 96 -1.90 3.01 -6.45
C SER A 96 -0.65 3.84 -6.17
N PHE A 97 0.52 3.39 -6.62
CA PHE A 97 1.76 4.16 -6.52
C PHE A 97 1.65 5.49 -7.28
N LEU A 98 1.31 5.46 -8.57
CA LEU A 98 1.25 6.67 -9.41
C LEU A 98 0.16 7.67 -8.99
N ILE A 99 -0.98 7.20 -8.48
CA ILE A 99 -2.01 8.09 -7.93
C ILE A 99 -1.48 8.87 -6.72
N ASN A 100 -0.72 8.20 -5.85
CA ASN A 100 -0.19 8.81 -4.64
C ASN A 100 1.02 9.72 -4.90
N THR A 101 1.75 9.50 -6.01
CA THR A 101 2.95 10.27 -6.34
C THR A 101 2.69 11.38 -7.35
N LEU A 102 2.06 11.08 -8.49
CA LEU A 102 1.90 12.03 -9.60
C LEU A 102 0.54 12.72 -9.62
N ALA A 103 -0.54 12.06 -9.16
CA ALA A 103 -1.88 12.62 -9.20
C ALA A 103 -2.26 13.42 -7.92
N SER A 104 -1.26 13.74 -7.09
CA SER A 104 -1.45 14.55 -5.89
C SER A 104 -1.81 16.01 -6.26
N PRO A 105 -2.71 16.68 -5.50
CA PRO A 105 -3.07 18.07 -5.76
C PRO A 105 -1.82 18.96 -5.82
N GLY A 106 -1.55 19.53 -7.01
CA GLY A 106 -0.42 20.45 -7.24
C GLY A 106 0.63 19.97 -8.24
N HIS A 107 0.56 18.72 -8.73
CA HIS A 107 1.51 18.20 -9.73
C HIS A 107 1.00 18.29 -11.17
N GLY A 108 -0.22 18.81 -11.37
CA GLY A 108 -0.80 19.09 -12.69
C GLY A 108 -1.24 17.86 -13.49
N VAL A 109 -0.79 16.67 -13.13
CA VAL A 109 -1.26 15.41 -13.73
C VAL A 109 -2.64 15.07 -13.21
N GLY A 110 -3.64 15.14 -14.09
CA GLY A 110 -4.98 14.69 -13.75
C GLY A 110 -5.01 13.17 -13.51
N GLN A 111 -5.76 12.73 -12.49
CA GLN A 111 -5.98 11.30 -12.20
C GLN A 111 -6.40 10.51 -13.44
N ARG A 112 -7.19 11.11 -14.33
CA ARG A 112 -7.61 10.50 -15.61
C ARG A 112 -6.42 10.01 -16.45
N LEU A 113 -5.33 10.78 -16.51
CA LEU A 113 -4.16 10.40 -17.29
C LEU A 113 -3.47 9.16 -16.69
N VAL A 114 -3.34 9.13 -15.35
CA VAL A 114 -2.78 8.00 -14.62
C VAL A 114 -3.64 6.75 -14.82
N HIS A 115 -4.97 6.87 -14.73
CA HIS A 115 -5.86 5.74 -14.98
C HIS A 115 -5.69 5.19 -16.40
N GLN A 116 -5.73 6.04 -17.43
CA GLN A 116 -5.54 5.62 -18.82
C GLN A 116 -4.21 4.91 -19.05
N PHE A 117 -3.13 5.43 -18.47
CA PHE A 117 -1.81 4.80 -18.53
C PHE A 117 -1.82 3.41 -17.88
N CYS A 118 -2.39 3.31 -16.68
CA CYS A 118 -2.47 2.05 -15.96
C CYS A 118 -3.38 1.02 -16.64
N ASP A 119 -4.45 1.45 -17.33
CA ASP A 119 -5.34 0.56 -18.07
C ASP A 119 -4.58 -0.12 -19.22
N LEU A 120 -3.76 0.62 -19.98
CA LEU A 120 -2.91 0.05 -21.03
C LEU A 120 -1.82 -0.87 -20.45
N TYR A 121 -1.24 -0.51 -19.31
CA TYR A 121 -0.27 -1.37 -18.62
C TYR A 121 -0.90 -2.69 -18.16
N GLU A 122 -2.12 -2.66 -17.61
CA GLU A 122 -2.84 -3.87 -17.20
C GLU A 122 -3.29 -4.70 -18.40
N HIS A 123 -3.67 -4.06 -19.51
CA HIS A 123 -3.92 -4.73 -20.78
C HIS A 123 -2.68 -5.54 -21.21
N ALA A 124 -1.50 -4.92 -21.25
CA ALA A 124 -0.26 -5.58 -21.61
C ALA A 124 0.10 -6.77 -20.68
N ARG A 125 -0.26 -6.71 -19.40
CA ARG A 125 0.07 -7.74 -18.40
C ARG A 125 -0.89 -8.91 -18.32
N TYR A 126 -2.19 -8.63 -18.34
CA TYR A 126 -3.19 -9.60 -17.88
C TYR A 126 -4.28 -9.88 -18.90
N ASP A 127 -4.54 -8.94 -19.81
CA ASP A 127 -5.64 -9.08 -20.73
C ASP A 127 -5.29 -10.09 -21.84
N PRO A 128 -6.22 -10.97 -22.23
CA PRO A 128 -5.97 -12.01 -23.23
C PRO A 128 -6.01 -11.52 -24.69
N ASN A 129 -6.54 -10.33 -24.97
CA ASN A 129 -6.65 -9.78 -26.34
C ASN A 129 -5.28 -9.35 -26.87
N ASP A 130 -5.12 -9.15 -28.18
CA ASP A 130 -3.83 -8.72 -28.70
C ASP A 130 -3.42 -7.32 -28.20
N PHE A 131 -2.13 -7.16 -27.90
CA PHE A 131 -1.53 -5.88 -27.52
C PHE A 131 -0.35 -5.62 -28.47
N GLY A 132 -0.60 -4.82 -29.50
CA GLY A 132 0.30 -4.61 -30.62
C GLY A 132 1.02 -3.25 -30.57
N ASP A 133 1.48 -2.82 -31.75
CA ASP A 133 2.18 -1.55 -31.90
C ASP A 133 1.26 -0.37 -31.57
N GLU A 134 0.00 -0.39 -32.01
CA GLU A 134 -0.93 0.72 -31.78
C GLU A 134 -1.15 1.00 -30.29
N GLU A 135 -1.42 -0.04 -29.50
CA GLU A 135 -1.56 0.06 -28.05
C GLU A 135 -0.26 0.51 -27.40
N TYR A 136 0.88 -0.01 -27.86
CA TYR A 136 2.19 0.40 -27.37
C TYR A 136 2.50 1.88 -27.67
N GLN A 137 2.17 2.39 -28.86
CA GLN A 137 2.35 3.80 -29.18
C GLN A 137 1.45 4.69 -28.31
N MET A 138 0.21 4.27 -28.03
CA MET A 138 -0.64 4.97 -27.07
C MET A 138 -0.02 4.98 -25.67
N PHE A 139 0.45 3.83 -25.19
CA PHE A 139 1.13 3.68 -23.92
C PHE A 139 2.37 4.57 -23.84
N SER A 140 3.25 4.52 -24.84
CA SER A 140 4.50 5.29 -24.90
C SER A 140 4.26 6.81 -24.86
N ARG A 141 3.21 7.30 -25.56
CA ARG A 141 2.80 8.70 -25.48
C ARG A 141 2.33 9.11 -24.09
N LEU A 142 1.60 8.25 -23.38
CA LEU A 142 1.18 8.51 -22.01
C LEU A 142 2.37 8.43 -21.03
N LEU A 143 3.27 7.46 -21.23
CA LEU A 143 4.50 7.31 -20.48
C LEU A 143 5.31 8.60 -20.54
N LEU A 144 5.57 9.12 -21.74
CA LEU A 144 6.33 10.36 -21.93
C LEU A 144 5.71 11.55 -21.19
N LYS A 145 4.38 11.70 -21.25
CA LYS A 145 3.67 12.76 -20.52
C LYS A 145 3.82 12.62 -19.01
N LEU A 146 3.74 11.40 -18.48
CA LEU A 146 3.93 11.14 -17.05
C LEU A 146 5.38 11.35 -16.63
N THR A 147 6.35 10.96 -17.46
CA THR A 147 7.77 11.19 -17.23
C THR A 147 8.08 12.68 -17.20
N ASP A 148 7.53 13.47 -18.12
CA ASP A 148 7.72 14.92 -18.12
C ASP A 148 7.08 15.58 -16.90
N ALA A 149 5.93 15.09 -16.46
CA ALA A 149 5.34 15.55 -15.21
C ALA A 149 6.16 15.14 -13.98
N ALA A 150 6.76 13.95 -13.98
CA ALA A 150 7.68 13.51 -12.93
C ALA A 150 8.90 14.44 -12.83
N LYS A 151 9.43 14.90 -13.96
CA LYS A 151 10.53 15.89 -13.99
C LYS A 151 10.16 17.25 -13.41
N LEU A 152 8.89 17.63 -13.53
CA LEU A 152 8.35 18.88 -13.00
C LEU A 152 7.88 18.78 -11.54
N MET A 153 8.02 17.60 -10.92
CA MET A 153 7.73 17.43 -9.50
C MET A 153 8.62 18.37 -8.69
N LYS A 154 7.98 19.23 -7.91
CA LYS A 154 8.69 20.01 -6.91
C LYS A 154 9.06 19.07 -5.77
N PRO A 155 10.29 19.16 -5.23
CA PRO A 155 10.64 18.35 -4.11
C PRO A 155 9.65 18.57 -2.98
N TYR A 156 9.16 17.50 -2.38
CA TYR A 156 8.22 17.57 -1.27
C TYR A 156 8.95 18.19 -0.08
N VAL A 157 8.82 19.51 0.09
CA VAL A 157 9.25 20.18 1.31
C VAL A 157 8.47 19.53 2.43
N THR A 158 9.18 18.85 3.33
CA THR A 158 8.62 18.16 4.50
C THR A 158 7.82 19.16 5.34
N SER A 159 6.54 19.34 5.00
CA SER A 159 5.51 19.88 5.88
C SER A 159 4.69 18.70 6.36
N ARG A 160 5.31 17.86 7.19
CA ARG A 160 4.55 17.07 8.16
C ARG A 160 4.02 18.03 9.23
N LYS A 161 3.09 18.91 8.89
CA LYS A 161 2.30 19.66 9.87
C LYS A 161 0.84 19.71 9.42
N SER A 162 0.02 19.15 10.31
CA SER A 162 -1.45 19.09 10.34
C SER A 162 -2.14 18.07 9.43
N SER A 163 -2.34 16.87 9.98
CA SER A 163 -3.56 16.12 9.71
C SER A 163 -4.78 17.01 10.06
N PRO A 164 -5.84 17.07 9.24
CA PRO A 164 -7.05 17.82 9.55
C PRO A 164 -7.94 17.15 10.61
N SER A 165 -7.54 16.00 11.14
CA SER A 165 -8.34 15.23 12.11
C SER A 165 -8.04 15.58 13.58
N ARG A 166 -7.73 16.84 13.87
CA ARG A 166 -7.85 17.36 15.24
C ARG A 166 -9.21 18.03 15.36
N THR A 167 -10.17 17.34 15.97
CA THR A 167 -11.35 17.97 16.54
C THR A 167 -10.89 19.19 17.37
N PRO A 168 -11.52 20.37 17.20
CA PRO A 168 -11.22 21.49 18.06
C PRO A 168 -11.57 21.09 19.49
N MET A 169 -10.56 20.86 20.34
CA MET A 169 -10.82 20.79 21.76
C MET A 169 -11.28 22.18 22.18
N ARG A 170 -12.58 22.31 22.49
CA ARG A 170 -13.12 23.46 23.22
C ARG A 170 -12.23 23.68 24.44
N LYS A 171 -11.59 24.85 24.53
CA LYS A 171 -10.98 25.29 25.77
C LYS A 171 -12.10 25.31 26.82
N PRO A 172 -11.96 24.63 27.97
CA PRO A 172 -12.94 24.75 29.03
C PRO A 172 -12.94 26.22 29.48
N SER A 173 -14.11 26.87 29.40
CA SER A 173 -14.38 28.12 30.08
C SER A 173 -14.17 27.93 31.58
N GLU A 174 -13.58 28.90 32.28
CA GLU A 174 -13.26 28.84 33.71
C GLU A 174 -14.45 28.45 34.61
N ASP A 175 -15.69 28.64 34.12
CA ASP A 175 -16.93 28.24 34.80
C ASP A 175 -17.19 26.71 34.88
N SER A 176 -16.49 25.87 34.10
CA SER A 176 -16.69 24.40 34.17
C SER A 176 -15.76 23.71 35.17
N ILE A 177 -14.66 24.36 35.59
CA ILE A 177 -13.70 23.79 36.55
C ILE A 177 -14.27 23.81 37.98
N THR A 178 -15.13 24.77 38.29
CA THR A 178 -15.75 24.90 39.62
C THR A 178 -16.85 23.87 39.88
N ARG A 179 -17.61 23.46 38.85
CA ARG A 179 -18.70 22.47 39.02
C ARG A 179 -18.18 21.04 39.21
N ASP A 180 -17.10 20.64 38.53
CA ASP A 180 -16.53 19.30 38.69
C ASP A 180 -15.74 19.11 40.00
N ARG A 181 -15.16 20.20 40.55
CA ARG A 181 -14.52 20.16 41.88
C ARG A 181 -15.52 19.96 43.02
N VAL A 182 -16.73 20.54 42.91
CA VAL A 182 -17.78 20.39 43.94
C VAL A 182 -18.36 18.96 43.92
N ARG A 183 -18.44 18.32 42.76
CA ARG A 183 -18.97 16.95 42.64
C ARG A 183 -18.02 15.91 43.23
N ASN A 184 -16.73 16.03 42.98
CA ASN A 184 -15.73 15.10 43.52
C ASN A 184 -15.50 15.27 45.04
N HIS A 185 -15.78 16.45 45.62
CA HIS A 185 -15.64 16.65 47.07
C HIS A 185 -16.84 16.11 47.89
N LEU A 186 -18.00 15.88 47.26
CA LEU A 186 -19.21 15.33 47.91
C LEU A 186 -19.27 13.80 47.92
N ASP A 187 -18.48 13.12 47.07
CA ASP A 187 -18.37 11.66 47.10
C ASP A 187 -17.24 11.18 48.02
N VAL A 188 -16.13 11.92 48.15
CA VAL A 188 -15.04 11.57 49.10
C VAL A 188 -15.50 11.65 50.57
N LYS A 189 -16.34 12.64 50.93
CA LYS A 189 -16.86 12.77 52.31
C LYS A 189 -17.80 11.65 52.73
N ARG A 190 -18.44 10.94 51.79
CA ARG A 190 -19.37 9.83 52.13
C ARG A 190 -18.65 8.51 52.39
N GLU A 191 -17.42 8.34 51.92
CA GLU A 191 -16.63 7.13 52.15
C GLU A 191 -15.81 7.21 53.45
N ASP A 192 -15.36 8.42 53.85
CA ASP A 192 -14.56 8.64 55.07
C ASP A 192 -15.37 8.56 56.39
N GLU A 193 -16.70 8.77 56.36
CA GLU A 193 -17.56 8.60 57.55
C GLU A 193 -17.90 7.14 57.86
N VAL A 194 -17.84 6.25 56.86
CA VAL A 194 -18.18 4.82 57.03
C VAL A 194 -17.01 4.03 57.63
N TYR A 195 -15.77 4.42 57.35
CA TYR A 195 -14.58 3.75 57.88
C TYR A 195 -14.20 4.16 59.32
N ASN A 196 -14.62 5.35 59.78
CA ASN A 196 -14.26 5.86 61.11
C ASN A 196 -15.16 5.38 62.26
N VAL A 197 -16.16 4.52 62.00
CA VAL A 197 -16.99 3.89 63.04
C VAL A 197 -16.42 2.52 63.48
N ILE A 198 -15.50 1.92 62.71
CA ILE A 198 -15.11 0.50 62.90
C ILE A 198 -13.75 0.32 63.61
N ALA A 199 -12.87 1.33 63.63
CA ALA A 199 -11.52 1.19 64.21
C ALA A 199 -11.40 1.83 65.61
N GLY A 200 -12.08 1.23 66.60
CA GLY A 200 -11.90 1.56 68.02
C GLY A 200 -10.64 0.93 68.63
N GLY A 201 -9.79 1.77 69.21
CA GLY A 201 -9.10 1.58 70.50
C GLY A 201 -8.09 0.44 70.69
N HIS A 202 -6.79 0.77 70.70
CA HIS A 202 -5.93 0.70 71.91
C HIS A 202 -4.53 1.29 71.60
N PRO A 203 -3.86 1.96 72.55
CA PRO A 203 -2.59 2.66 72.32
C PRO A 203 -1.38 1.74 72.56
N PRO A 204 -0.23 1.97 71.90
CA PRO A 204 1.05 1.45 72.38
C PRO A 204 1.86 2.52 73.14
N ASP A 205 2.56 2.00 74.13
CA ASP A 205 3.47 2.65 75.06
C ASP A 205 4.54 3.56 74.44
N ASN A 206 4.82 4.62 75.20
CA ASN A 206 5.93 5.54 75.02
C ASN A 206 7.23 4.90 75.52
N THR A 207 8.31 4.93 74.75
CA THR A 207 9.62 5.27 75.32
C THR A 207 10.41 6.14 74.36
N GLU A 208 10.79 7.28 74.91
CA GLU A 208 11.65 8.34 74.40
C GLU A 208 13.08 7.82 74.15
N THR A 209 13.82 8.44 73.23
CA THR A 209 14.94 9.34 73.59
C THR A 209 15.61 9.88 72.33
N THR A 210 15.75 11.19 72.32
CA THR A 210 16.31 12.15 71.37
C THR A 210 17.84 12.03 71.13
N PRO A 211 18.37 12.73 70.10
CA PRO A 211 19.67 12.47 69.49
C PRO A 211 20.82 13.33 70.04
N VAL A 212 22.06 12.85 69.86
CA VAL A 212 23.28 13.63 69.52
C VAL A 212 24.15 12.78 68.60
#